data_AF-A0A2U1MHY1-F1
#
_entry.id   AF-A0A2U1MHY1-F1
#
_cell.length_a   1.000
_cell.length_b   1.000
_cell.length_c   1.000
_cell.angle_alpha   90.00
_cell.angle_beta   90.00
_cell.angle_gamma   90.00
#
_symmetry.space_group_name_H-M   'P 1'
#
loop_
_entity.id
_entity.type
_entity.pdbx_description
1 polymer ?
#
loop_
_entity_poly.entity_id
_entity_poly.type
_entity_poly.pdbx_seq_one_letter_code
_entity_poly.pdbx_strand_id
1 'polypeptide(L)'
;MNNSGTKLSKLDHFLLFEDVSKALPDIRITALDRLWSNHNHILLHVTKTDFGPSFFKLYNPWLYMEGFDDLIKSEWINLDGNINGNNLKCHEKFRSLKPKIKQWIANAKATDITQKHEALSNISKY
;
A
#
# COMPACT_ATOMS: atom_id res chain seq x y z
N MET A 1 31.34 32.81 32.77
CA MET A 1 30.00 32.26 33.05
C MET A 1 28.98 33.02 32.22
N ASN A 2 28.23 32.33 31.36
CA ASN A 2 27.10 32.90 30.63
C ASN A 2 25.82 32.73 31.48
N ASN A 3 25.41 33.79 32.17
CA ASN A 3 24.24 33.81 33.07
C ASN A 3 22.89 34.05 32.35
N SER A 4 22.83 33.88 31.03
CA SER A 4 21.57 33.95 30.29
C SER A 4 21.01 32.54 30.16
N GLY A 5 19.82 32.29 30.74
CA GLY A 5 19.08 31.02 30.71
C GLY A 5 18.62 30.56 29.32
N THR A 6 19.48 30.66 28.31
CA THR A 6 19.29 30.22 26.92
C THR A 6 19.70 28.76 26.71
N LYS A 7 20.16 28.07 27.76
CA LYS A 7 20.54 26.66 27.70
C LYS A 7 19.28 25.80 27.80
N LEU A 8 18.82 25.29 26.66
CA LEU A 8 17.72 24.34 26.60
C LEU A 8 18.23 22.94 26.99
N SER A 9 17.70 22.37 28.07
CA SER A 9 17.94 20.98 28.46
C SER A 9 16.78 20.09 28.03
N LYS A 10 17.08 18.95 27.40
CA LYS A 10 16.09 17.92 27.08
C LYS A 10 15.90 17.03 28.33
N LEU A 11 14.89 17.34 29.14
CA LEU A 11 14.62 16.62 30.39
C LEU A 11 13.56 15.53 30.22
N ASP A 12 12.53 15.79 29.42
CA ASP A 12 11.45 14.84 29.22
C ASP A 12 11.83 13.68 28.28
N HIS A 13 11.53 12.46 28.70
CA HIS A 13 11.73 11.23 27.92
C HIS A 13 10.65 10.18 28.24
N PHE A 14 10.30 9.36 27.26
CA PHE A 14 9.52 8.15 27.46
C PHE A 14 10.44 6.93 27.44
N LEU A 15 10.22 6.01 28.37
CA LEU A 15 10.88 4.69 28.37
C LEU A 15 9.91 3.68 27.76
N LEU A 16 10.39 2.91 26.79
CA LEU A 16 9.59 1.91 26.07
C LEU A 16 10.25 0.54 26.21
N PHE A 17 9.43 -0.48 26.37
CA PHE A 17 9.89 -1.86 26.23
C PHE A 17 10.23 -2.15 24.77
N GLU A 18 11.22 -3.01 24.56
CA GLU A 18 11.63 -3.42 23.21
C GLU A 18 10.46 -4.03 22.43
N ASP A 19 9.59 -4.79 23.11
CA ASP A 19 8.41 -5.41 22.50
C ASP A 19 7.39 -4.39 22.00
N VAL A 20 7.24 -3.26 22.70
CA VAL A 20 6.36 -2.16 22.26
C VAL A 20 6.93 -1.50 21.00
N SER A 21 8.25 -1.33 20.94
CA SER A 21 8.92 -0.81 19.74
C SER A 21 8.80 -1.77 18.55
N LYS A 22 8.78 -3.08 18.78
CA LYS A 22 8.57 -4.10 17.74
C LYS A 22 7.12 -4.11 17.25
N ALA A 23 6.17 -3.99 18.17
CA ALA A 23 4.74 -3.98 17.84
C ALA A 23 4.31 -2.70 17.12
N LEU A 24 4.96 -1.57 17.40
CA LEU A 24 4.61 -0.24 16.86
C LEU A 24 5.85 0.39 16.18
N PRO A 25 6.23 -0.07 14.97
CA PRO A 25 7.43 0.43 14.28
C PRO A 25 7.34 1.92 13.91
N ASP A 26 6.12 2.46 13.81
CA ASP A 26 5.85 3.87 13.49
C ASP A 26 5.72 4.76 14.75
N ILE A 27 6.06 4.27 15.94
CA ILE A 27 6.00 5.07 17.16
C ILE A 27 7.01 6.22 17.12
N ARG A 28 6.55 7.45 17.41
CA ARG A 28 7.36 8.67 17.34
C ARG A 28 7.10 9.57 18.53
N ILE A 29 8.12 10.32 18.93
CA ILE A 29 8.05 11.36 19.96
C ILE A 29 8.20 12.72 19.28
N THR A 30 7.21 13.59 19.44
CA THR A 30 7.22 14.95 18.89
C THR A 30 7.19 15.95 20.03
N ALA A 31 8.06 16.96 20.00
CA ALA A 31 7.96 18.10 20.91
C ALA A 31 6.87 19.05 20.39
N LEU A 32 5.92 19.41 21.26
CA LEU A 32 4.89 20.39 20.97
C LEU A 32 5.41 21.82 21.20
N ASP A 33 4.76 22.78 20.55
CA ASP A 33 5.12 24.19 20.66
C ASP A 33 4.98 24.70 22.10
N ARG A 34 5.95 25.52 22.50
CA ARG A 34 5.98 26.16 23.81
C ARG A 34 5.00 27.33 23.84
N LEU A 35 3.86 27.14 24.52
CA LEU A 35 2.87 28.22 24.71
C LEU A 35 3.11 28.95 26.04
N TRP A 36 2.52 28.45 27.13
CA TRP A 36 2.54 29.13 28.44
C TRP A 36 3.37 28.43 29.50
N SER A 37 3.84 27.21 29.24
CA SER A 37 4.70 26.46 30.15
C SER A 37 6.18 26.84 29.96
N ASN A 38 6.96 26.77 31.04
CA ASN A 38 8.41 26.83 30.96
C ASN A 38 9.02 25.53 30.37
N HIS A 39 8.19 24.53 30.07
CA HIS A 39 8.56 23.26 29.46
C HIS A 39 7.87 23.03 28.11
N ASN A 40 8.54 22.33 27.18
CA ASN A 40 7.94 21.85 25.94
C ASN A 40 7.33 20.46 26.18
N HIS A 41 6.02 20.33 26.10
CA HIS A 41 5.39 19.02 26.22
C HIS A 41 5.84 18.10 25.09
N ILE A 42 6.18 16.85 25.41
CA ILE A 42 6.46 15.82 24.42
C ILE A 42 5.26 14.90 24.25
N LEU A 43 4.94 14.57 23.00
CA LEU A 43 3.83 13.70 22.62
C LEU A 43 4.38 12.40 22.03
N LEU A 44 4.07 11.28 22.67
CA LEU A 44 4.27 9.95 22.11
C LEU A 44 3.03 9.57 21.30
N HIS A 45 3.21 9.28 20.02
CA HIS A 45 2.10 8.94 19.13
C HIS A 45 2.55 7.99 18.01
N VAL A 46 1.58 7.29 17.41
CA VAL A 46 1.80 6.43 16.25
C VAL A 46 1.11 7.10 15.07
N THR A 47 1.88 7.83 14.27
CA THR A 47 1.37 8.35 12.99
C THR A 47 1.64 7.31 11.92
N LYS A 48 0.57 6.72 11.39
CA LYS A 48 0.69 5.86 10.20
C LYS A 48 1.22 6.75 9.07
N THR A 49 2.46 6.52 8.66
CA THR A 49 3.05 7.26 7.53
C THR A 49 2.21 6.92 6.30
N ASP A 50 1.45 7.89 5.79
CA ASP A 50 0.71 7.70 4.55
C ASP A 50 1.76 7.67 3.42
N PHE A 51 2.02 6.50 2.86
CA PHE A 51 3.09 6.26 1.87
C PHE A 51 2.82 6.92 0.50
N GLY A 52 2.02 7.98 0.47
CA GLY A 52 1.55 8.63 -0.74
C GLY A 52 0.47 7.83 -1.48
N PRO A 53 0.17 8.20 -2.74
CA PRO A 53 -0.85 7.53 -3.53
C PRO A 53 -0.55 6.03 -3.65
N SER A 54 -1.54 5.19 -3.32
CA SER A 54 -1.39 3.73 -3.44
C SER A 54 -0.77 3.33 -4.78
N PHE A 55 0.38 2.65 -4.71
CA PHE A 55 1.15 2.21 -5.88
C PHE A 55 0.33 1.25 -6.77
N PHE A 56 -0.69 0.60 -6.20
CA PHE A 56 -1.54 -0.36 -6.90
C PHE A 56 -3.00 -0.26 -6.42
N LYS A 57 -3.87 0.32 -7.26
CA LYS A 57 -5.32 0.32 -7.06
C LYS A 57 -5.92 -0.83 -7.86
N LEU A 58 -6.55 -1.78 -7.16
CA LEU A 58 -7.31 -2.89 -7.74
C LEU A 58 -8.80 -2.60 -7.58
N TYR A 59 -9.61 -3.01 -8.56
CA TYR A 59 -11.05 -2.96 -8.44
C TYR A 59 -11.55 -4.28 -7.83
N ASN A 60 -12.14 -4.22 -6.62
CA ASN A 60 -12.52 -5.41 -5.85
C ASN A 60 -13.38 -6.41 -6.64
N PRO A 61 -14.34 -6.01 -7.49
CA PRO A 61 -15.11 -6.95 -8.30
C PRO A 61 -14.27 -7.87 -9.20
N TRP A 62 -13.07 -7.47 -9.63
CA TRP A 62 -12.19 -8.34 -10.42
C TRP A 62 -11.76 -9.59 -9.65
N LEU A 63 -11.68 -9.53 -8.31
CA LEU A 63 -11.35 -10.68 -7.48
C LEU A 63 -12.41 -11.80 -7.56
N TYR A 64 -13.64 -11.45 -7.92
CA TYR A 64 -14.76 -12.38 -8.02
C TYR A 64 -15.05 -12.81 -9.46
N MET A 65 -14.30 -12.27 -10.44
CA MET A 65 -14.44 -12.68 -11.83
C MET A 65 -13.68 -13.98 -12.08
N GLU A 66 -14.32 -14.90 -12.79
CA GLU A 66 -13.75 -16.19 -13.14
C GLU A 66 -12.45 -16.01 -13.97
N GLY A 67 -11.41 -16.77 -13.62
CA GLY A 67 -10.10 -16.71 -14.26
C GLY A 67 -9.17 -15.57 -13.80
N PHE A 68 -9.62 -14.68 -12.90
CA PHE A 68 -8.73 -13.64 -12.36
C PHE A 68 -7.63 -14.24 -11.46
N ASP A 69 -7.97 -15.15 -10.56
CA ASP A 69 -7.01 -15.78 -9.64
C ASP A 69 -5.94 -16.59 -10.42
N ASP A 70 -6.37 -17.30 -11.47
CA ASP A 70 -5.47 -18.08 -12.34
C ASP A 70 -4.52 -17.18 -13.14
N LEU A 71 -5.00 -16.03 -13.62
CA LEU A 71 -4.15 -15.01 -14.25
C LEU A 71 -3.07 -14.53 -13.27
N ILE A 72 -3.44 -14.20 -12.03
CA ILE A 72 -2.48 -13.71 -11.04
C ILE A 72 -1.46 -14.80 -10.71
N LYS A 73 -1.89 -16.04 -10.43
CA LYS A 73 -0.98 -17.14 -10.10
C LYS A 73 0.00 -17.45 -11.23
N SER A 74 -0.49 -17.55 -12.46
CA SER A 74 0.35 -17.84 -13.63
C SER A 74 1.39 -16.76 -13.87
N GLU A 75 0.99 -15.48 -13.88
CA GLU A 75 1.91 -14.37 -14.06
C GLU A 75 2.88 -14.22 -12.87
N TRP A 76 2.44 -14.52 -11.65
CA TRP A 76 3.31 -14.48 -10.46
C TRP A 76 4.42 -15.54 -10.53
N ILE A 77 4.08 -16.78 -10.91
CA ILE A 77 5.06 -17.86 -11.11
C ILE A 77 6.03 -17.49 -12.24
N ASN A 78 5.54 -16.93 -13.34
CA ASN A 78 6.39 -16.47 -14.44
C ASN A 78 7.37 -15.38 -14.01
N LEU A 79 6.95 -14.47 -13.13
CA LEU A 79 7.83 -13.43 -12.58
C LEU A 79 8.89 -14.00 -11.62
N ASP A 80 8.57 -15.08 -10.90
CA ASP A 80 9.51 -15.75 -9.99
C ASP A 80 10.50 -16.67 -10.74
N GLY A 81 10.08 -17.30 -11.83
CA GLY A 81 10.91 -18.23 -12.61
C GLY A 81 11.88 -17.57 -13.59
N ASN A 82 11.67 -16.30 -13.97
CA ASN A 82 12.41 -15.65 -15.06
C ASN A 82 13.68 -14.90 -14.62
N ILE A 83 14.17 -15.11 -13.38
CA ILE A 83 15.28 -14.31 -12.86
C ILE A 83 16.32 -15.19 -12.21
N ASN A 84 17.46 -15.26 -12.87
CA ASN A 84 18.67 -15.98 -12.49
C ASN A 84 19.24 -15.47 -11.15
N GLY A 85 18.58 -15.81 -10.05
CA GLY A 85 19.06 -15.60 -8.67
C GLY A 85 18.75 -14.24 -8.04
N ASN A 86 18.08 -13.31 -8.72
CA ASN A 86 17.68 -12.02 -8.14
C ASN A 86 16.17 -11.96 -7.93
N ASN A 87 15.72 -12.05 -6.67
CA ASN A 87 14.32 -11.85 -6.34
C ASN A 87 13.91 -10.40 -6.66
N LEU A 88 12.95 -10.20 -7.58
CA LEU A 88 12.35 -8.87 -7.79
C LEU A 88 11.78 -8.34 -6.49
N LYS A 89 11.98 -7.04 -6.26
CA LYS A 89 11.29 -6.38 -5.16
C LYS A 89 9.79 -6.44 -5.41
N CYS A 90 9.02 -6.60 -4.35
CA CYS A 90 7.57 -6.71 -4.40
C CYS A 90 6.90 -5.64 -5.30
N HIS A 91 7.36 -4.39 -5.21
CA HIS A 91 6.83 -3.29 -6.02
C HIS A 91 7.05 -3.46 -7.55
N GLU A 92 8.14 -4.10 -7.96
CA GLU A 92 8.42 -4.38 -9.38
C GLU A 92 7.51 -5.48 -9.90
N LYS A 93 7.22 -6.50 -9.08
CA LYS A 93 6.25 -7.55 -9.41
C LYS A 93 4.86 -6.96 -9.66
N PHE A 94 4.38 -6.12 -8.74
CA PHE A 94 3.11 -5.42 -8.91
C PHE A 94 3.10 -4.47 -10.12
N ARG A 95 4.23 -3.84 -10.43
CA ARG A 95 4.38 -3.01 -11.63
C ARG A 95 4.23 -3.83 -12.92
N SER A 96 4.80 -5.03 -12.96
CA SER A 96 4.72 -5.95 -14.10
C SER A 96 3.36 -6.63 -14.24
N LEU A 97 2.64 -6.88 -13.14
CA LEU A 97 1.28 -7.44 -13.17
C LEU A 97 0.24 -6.45 -13.69
N LYS A 98 0.43 -5.15 -13.41
CA LYS A 98 -0.53 -4.10 -13.79
C LYS A 98 -0.90 -4.09 -15.28
N PRO A 99 0.02 -4.16 -16.26
CA PRO A 99 -0.34 -4.24 -17.67
C PRO A 99 -1.04 -5.56 -18.04
N LYS A 100 -0.68 -6.69 -17.42
CA LYS A 100 -1.32 -7.99 -17.67
C LYS A 100 -2.78 -7.99 -17.23
N ILE A 101 -3.06 -7.46 -16.04
CA ILE A 101 -4.43 -7.29 -15.53
C ILE A 101 -5.22 -6.38 -16.46
N LYS A 102 -4.64 -5.26 -16.93
CA LYS A 102 -5.30 -4.37 -17.89
C LYS A 102 -5.67 -5.06 -19.19
N GLN A 103 -4.77 -5.87 -19.74
CA GLN A 103 -5.01 -6.63 -20.96
C GLN A 103 -6.13 -7.67 -20.76
N TRP A 104 -6.09 -8.40 -19.65
CA TRP A 104 -7.13 -9.38 -19.31
C TRP A 104 -8.51 -8.73 -19.18
N ILE A 105 -8.61 -7.56 -18.52
CA ILE A 105 -9.88 -6.80 -18.43
C ILE A 105 -10.38 -6.37 -19.81
N ALA A 106 -9.49 -5.94 -20.70
CA ALA A 106 -9.87 -5.56 -22.06
C ALA A 106 -10.46 -6.75 -22.82
N ASN A 107 -9.87 -7.94 -22.66
CA ASN A 107 -10.36 -9.18 -23.27
C ASN A 107 -11.70 -9.64 -22.66
N ALA A 108 -11.85 -9.56 -21.34
CA ALA A 108 -13.09 -9.87 -20.64
C ALA A 108 -14.25 -8.96 -21.09
N LYS A 109 -13.98 -7.67 -21.30
CA LYS A 109 -14.99 -6.74 -21.84
C LYS A 109 -15.37 -7.06 -23.28
N ALA A 110 -14.41 -7.44 -24.12
CA ALA A 110 -14.69 -7.80 -25.51
C ALA A 110 -15.59 -9.04 -25.61
N THR A 111 -15.31 -10.06 -24.79
CA THR A 111 -16.11 -11.29 -24.72
C THR A 111 -17.53 -11.04 -24.21
N ASP A 112 -17.69 -10.22 -23.15
CA ASP A 112 -19.00 -9.80 -22.65
C ASP A 112 -19.85 -9.10 -23.73
N ILE A 113 -19.24 -8.25 -24.56
CA ILE A 113 -19.93 -7.55 -25.64
C ILE A 113 -20.39 -8.54 -26.71
N THR A 114 -19.54 -9.48 -27.10
CA THR A 114 -19.88 -10.52 -28.07
C THR A 114 -21.03 -11.39 -27.58
N GLN A 115 -20.97 -11.85 -26.32
CA GLN A 115 -22.03 -12.66 -25.72
C GLN A 115 -23.37 -11.91 -25.66
N LYS A 116 -23.36 -10.63 -25.28
CA LYS A 116 -24.56 -9.80 -25.29
C LYS A 116 -25.15 -9.64 -26.69
N HIS A 117 -24.31 -9.40 -27.69
CA HIS A 117 -24.76 -9.26 -29.08
C HIS A 117 -25.37 -10.58 -29.60
N GLU A 118 -24.74 -11.71 -29.30
CA GLU A 118 -25.26 -13.03 -29.65
C GLU A 118 -26.60 -13.32 -28.96
N ALA A 119 -26.71 -13.06 -27.65
CA ALA A 119 -27.95 -13.23 -26.89
C ALA A 119 -29.10 -12.38 -27.45
N LEU A 120 -28.83 -11.10 -27.78
CA LEU A 120 -29.81 -10.21 -28.41
C LEU A 120 -30.23 -10.71 -29.80
N SER A 121 -29.27 -11.20 -30.60
CA SER A 121 -29.57 -11.76 -31.92
C SER A 121 -30.45 -13.03 -31.83
N ASN A 122 -30.33 -13.80 -30.76
CA ASN A 122 -31.14 -15.00 -30.53
C ASN A 122 -32.56 -14.67 -30.04
N ILE A 123 -32.72 -13.60 -29.24
CA ILE A 123 -34.03 -13.11 -28.84
C ILE A 123 -34.79 -12.54 -30.05
N SER A 124 -34.11 -11.80 -30.94
CA SER A 124 -34.73 -11.22 -32.14
C SER A 124 -35.13 -12.25 -33.22
N LYS A 125 -34.74 -13.52 -33.07
CA LYS A 125 -35.11 -14.61 -34.00
C LYS A 125 -36.43 -15.30 -33.64
N TYR A 126 -37.01 -14.98 -32.48
CA TYR A 126 -38.36 -15.37 -32.07
C TYR A 126 -39.31 -14.17 -32.16
#